data_AF-A0A177MAT5-F1
#
_entry.id   AF-A0A177MAT5-F1
#
_cell.length_a   1.000
_cell.length_b   1.000
_cell.length_c   1.000
_cell.angle_alpha   90.00
_cell.angle_beta   90.00
_cell.angle_gamma   90.00
#
_symmetry.space_group_name_H-M   'P 1'
#
loop_
_entity.id
_entity.type
_entity.pdbx_description
1 polymer ?
#
loop_
_entity_poly.entity_id
_entity_poly.type
_entity_poly.pdbx_seq_one_letter_code
_entity_poly.pdbx_strand_id
1 'polypeptide(L)'
;MTLKTLVRKLTFRKIVAGWPLVWVLMAGWPVGAQASYICPNGPGPGEVQLGITGGSHGVAAMPVCEENINNVYESAEDAEAPEPRADPLQTRIGAMSSVLEAMSMGYDRLHAALNKDPELKAMGNGMWQYQQNGQPPRPGEGCSALYTNLKGALVLSGPDGDYKGALMTFWGPDIPSPQAVGTIKVTLDQADGQPQTVTAFNYASPNGKVGAIVLAVPTIQALLDNMTDQQSFDIAIDGKSVIHLEWQHGLAARDQLRRCVAGQLPDSPKRSLN
;
A
#
# COMPACT_ATOMS: atom_id res chain seq x y z
N MET A 1 67.82 37.49 -38.27
CA MET A 1 67.37 37.00 -39.59
C MET A 1 65.86 37.21 -39.66
N THR A 2 65.32 38.16 -40.44
CA THR A 2 64.99 38.08 -41.89
C THR A 2 64.05 36.90 -42.24
N LEU A 3 62.95 37.06 -42.99
CA LEU A 3 62.51 38.16 -43.87
C LEU A 3 60.96 38.26 -44.01
N LYS A 4 60.47 39.39 -44.53
CA LYS A 4 59.09 39.73 -44.96
C LYS A 4 58.58 38.77 -46.08
N THR A 5 57.30 38.70 -46.49
CA THR A 5 56.61 39.60 -47.50
C THR A 5 55.22 38.98 -47.86
N LEU A 6 54.06 39.68 -47.78
CA LEU A 6 53.18 40.21 -48.89
C LEU A 6 52.87 39.27 -50.11
N VAL A 7 51.67 39.18 -50.73
CA VAL A 7 50.28 39.71 -50.45
C VAL A 7 49.17 39.19 -51.44
N ARG A 8 47.88 39.19 -51.02
CA ARG A 8 46.56 39.19 -51.78
C ARG A 8 46.26 38.20 -52.96
N LYS A 9 45.04 37.64 -52.94
CA LYS A 9 43.86 37.89 -53.84
C LYS A 9 42.66 37.01 -53.37
N LEU A 10 41.44 37.51 -53.11
CA LEU A 10 40.32 37.80 -54.04
C LEU A 10 40.06 36.64 -55.05
N THR A 11 38.84 36.10 -55.29
CA THR A 11 37.45 36.56 -55.01
C THR A 11 36.40 35.44 -55.28
N PHE A 12 35.10 35.76 -55.17
CA PHE A 12 33.89 35.02 -55.59
C PHE A 12 33.46 33.82 -54.70
N ARG A 13 32.40 33.90 -53.86
CA ARG A 13 30.98 34.32 -54.06
C ARG A 13 30.15 33.29 -54.85
N LYS A 14 29.39 32.46 -54.13
CA LYS A 14 28.03 32.03 -54.52
C LYS A 14 27.20 31.68 -53.29
N ILE A 15 25.94 32.10 -53.31
CA ILE A 15 24.93 31.91 -52.26
C ILE A 15 23.97 30.83 -52.75
N VAL A 16 23.68 29.85 -51.89
CA VAL A 16 22.49 28.98 -51.94
C VAL A 16 22.12 28.78 -50.46
N ALA A 17 21.19 29.52 -49.85
CA ALA A 17 19.75 29.63 -50.13
C ALA A 17 18.97 28.35 -49.78
N GLY A 18 18.30 28.39 -48.61
CA GLY A 18 17.21 27.48 -48.27
C GLY A 18 17.59 26.29 -47.39
N TRP A 19 17.26 26.38 -46.09
CA TRP A 19 16.32 25.48 -45.38
C TRP A 19 16.28 25.91 -43.90
N PRO A 20 15.20 26.54 -43.42
CA PRO A 20 14.98 26.63 -41.97
C PRO A 20 14.57 25.24 -41.49
N LEU A 21 15.46 24.57 -40.75
CA LEU A 21 15.09 23.46 -39.89
C LEU A 21 14.13 24.00 -38.84
N VAL A 22 12.83 23.84 -39.10
CA VAL A 22 11.78 24.05 -38.11
C VAL A 22 12.00 23.02 -37.02
N TRP A 23 12.65 23.44 -35.94
CA TRP A 23 12.60 22.72 -34.68
C TRP A 23 11.16 22.76 -34.21
N VAL A 24 10.40 21.71 -34.56
CA VAL A 24 9.12 21.44 -33.93
C VAL A 24 9.44 21.11 -32.48
N LEU A 25 9.33 22.14 -31.64
CA LEU A 25 9.16 21.97 -30.21
C LEU A 25 7.86 21.19 -30.03
N MET A 26 7.99 19.87 -30.00
CA MET A 26 7.06 18.98 -29.33
C MET A 26 7.08 19.40 -27.85
N ALA A 27 6.33 20.46 -27.54
CA ALA A 27 5.85 20.68 -26.20
C ALA A 27 4.94 19.50 -25.91
N GLY A 28 5.52 18.42 -25.40
CA GLY A 28 4.78 17.31 -24.83
C GLY A 28 3.97 17.89 -23.70
N TRP A 29 2.68 18.14 -23.97
CA TRP A 29 1.74 18.47 -22.92
C TRP A 29 1.84 17.33 -21.91
N PRO A 30 1.92 17.63 -20.60
CA PRO A 30 1.90 16.58 -19.61
C PRO A 30 0.61 15.80 -19.82
N VAL A 31 0.74 14.56 -20.28
CA VAL A 31 -0.37 13.60 -20.22
C VAL A 31 -0.62 13.46 -18.74
N GLY A 32 -1.68 14.12 -18.25
CA GLY A 32 -2.03 14.09 -16.85
C GLY A 32 -2.20 12.63 -16.47
N ALA A 33 -1.36 12.14 -15.57
CA ALA A 33 -1.45 10.77 -15.09
C ALA A 33 -2.81 10.65 -14.38
N GLN A 34 -3.76 10.00 -15.05
CA GLN A 34 -5.04 9.65 -14.45
C GLN A 34 -4.70 8.71 -13.29
N ALA A 35 -4.88 9.17 -12.06
CA ALA A 35 -4.52 8.44 -10.86
C ALA A 35 -5.81 7.92 -10.23
N SER A 36 -6.02 6.60 -10.27
CA SER A 36 -7.11 5.98 -9.54
C SER A 36 -6.79 5.94 -8.04
N TYR A 37 -7.77 6.28 -7.21
CA TYR A 37 -7.64 6.39 -5.75
C TYR A 37 -8.81 5.75 -5.02
N ILE A 38 -8.66 5.54 -3.72
CA ILE A 38 -9.71 4.95 -2.88
C ILE A 38 -10.66 6.03 -2.37
N CYS A 39 -11.96 5.83 -2.61
CA CYS A 39 -13.06 6.75 -2.31
C CYS A 39 -14.08 6.06 -1.37
N PRO A 40 -13.88 6.12 -0.04
CA PRO A 40 -14.62 5.26 0.92
C PRO A 40 -16.10 5.60 1.06
N ASN A 41 -16.54 6.79 0.61
CA ASN A 41 -17.94 7.20 0.58
C ASN A 41 -18.57 7.06 -0.83
N GLY A 42 -17.90 6.34 -1.74
CA GLY A 42 -18.22 6.34 -3.17
C GLY A 42 -17.68 7.57 -3.91
N PRO A 43 -17.96 7.69 -5.22
CA PRO A 43 -17.50 8.80 -6.06
C PRO A 43 -18.13 10.13 -5.65
N GLY A 44 -17.28 11.15 -5.50
CA GLY A 44 -17.68 12.55 -5.34
C GLY A 44 -18.22 13.19 -6.63
N PRO A 45 -18.67 14.47 -6.56
CA PRO A 45 -19.17 15.19 -7.72
C PRO A 45 -18.08 15.37 -8.81
N GLY A 46 -18.29 14.72 -9.96
CA GLY A 46 -17.31 14.71 -11.06
C GLY A 46 -16.30 13.56 -11.00
N GLU A 47 -16.49 12.60 -10.10
CA GLU A 47 -15.71 11.35 -10.04
C GLU A 47 -16.51 10.19 -10.64
N VAL A 48 -15.83 9.16 -11.11
CA VAL A 48 -16.43 7.88 -11.51
C VAL A 48 -15.82 6.74 -10.71
N GLN A 49 -16.65 5.78 -10.30
CA GLN A 49 -16.16 4.55 -9.67
C GLN A 49 -15.68 3.59 -10.76
N LEU A 50 -14.38 3.27 -10.73
CA LEU A 50 -13.76 2.29 -11.64
C LEU A 50 -13.93 0.85 -11.18
N GLY A 51 -14.13 0.64 -9.87
CA GLY A 51 -14.25 -0.69 -9.28
C GLY A 51 -14.22 -0.63 -7.75
N ILE A 52 -13.73 -1.70 -7.13
CA ILE A 52 -13.49 -1.80 -5.69
C ILE A 52 -12.08 -2.34 -5.44
N THR A 53 -11.46 -1.97 -4.32
CA THR A 53 -10.39 -2.79 -3.74
C THR A 53 -10.99 -4.17 -3.42
N GLY A 54 -10.26 -5.25 -3.64
CA GLY A 54 -10.82 -6.61 -3.77
C GLY A 54 -11.40 -7.27 -2.51
N GLY A 55 -11.81 -6.48 -1.50
CA GLY A 55 -12.62 -6.89 -0.33
C GLY A 55 -12.00 -7.93 0.60
N SER A 56 -10.80 -8.37 0.27
CA SER A 56 -10.07 -9.45 0.89
C SER A 56 -8.68 -8.95 1.27
N HIS A 57 -7.82 -9.84 1.76
CA HIS A 57 -6.54 -9.48 2.40
C HIS A 57 -6.71 -8.77 3.74
N GLY A 58 -7.81 -9.01 4.46
CA GLY A 58 -8.13 -8.31 5.71
C GLY A 58 -8.55 -6.84 5.52
N VAL A 59 -8.43 -6.28 4.31
CA VAL A 59 -8.85 -4.91 4.02
C VAL A 59 -10.35 -4.90 3.74
N ALA A 60 -11.08 -3.89 4.23
CA ALA A 60 -12.46 -3.67 3.79
C ALA A 60 -12.51 -3.41 2.27
N ALA A 61 -13.57 -3.88 1.60
CA ALA A 61 -13.84 -3.46 0.22
C ALA A 61 -14.10 -1.94 0.23
N MET A 62 -13.27 -1.18 -0.47
CA MET A 62 -13.42 0.27 -0.60
C MET A 62 -13.54 0.60 -2.08
N PRO A 63 -14.48 1.48 -2.49
CA PRO A 63 -14.58 1.89 -3.88
C PRO A 63 -13.28 2.52 -4.39
N VAL A 64 -12.96 2.28 -5.66
CA VAL A 64 -11.85 2.92 -6.38
C VAL A 64 -12.44 3.90 -7.39
N CYS A 65 -12.01 5.15 -7.33
CA CYS A 65 -12.50 6.25 -8.17
C CYS A 65 -11.39 6.90 -9.00
N GLU A 66 -11.82 7.69 -9.98
CA GLU A 66 -10.98 8.53 -10.84
C GLU A 66 -11.70 9.86 -11.09
N GLU A 67 -10.93 10.95 -11.24
CA GLU A 67 -11.47 12.26 -11.63
C GLU A 67 -11.92 12.25 -13.09
N ASN A 68 -13.22 12.47 -13.35
CA ASN A 68 -13.78 12.35 -14.68
C ASN A 68 -13.51 13.60 -15.54
N ILE A 69 -12.53 13.52 -16.43
CA ILE A 69 -12.18 14.63 -17.35
C ILE A 69 -13.14 14.69 -18.56
N ASN A 70 -13.97 13.66 -18.81
CA ASN A 70 -14.89 13.61 -19.96
C ASN A 70 -16.29 13.14 -19.54
N ASN A 71 -17.24 14.08 -19.40
CA ASN A 71 -18.65 13.85 -19.08
C ASN A 71 -19.31 12.67 -19.84
N VAL A 72 -19.13 11.46 -19.33
CA VAL A 72 -19.84 10.25 -19.70
C VAL A 72 -20.43 9.71 -18.41
N TYR A 73 -21.72 9.96 -18.24
CA TYR A 73 -22.53 9.31 -17.20
C TYR A 73 -22.81 7.88 -17.66
N GLU A 74 -21.86 6.98 -17.42
CA GLU A 74 -22.11 5.54 -17.48
C GLU A 74 -22.32 5.06 -16.04
N SER A 75 -23.58 5.00 -15.64
CA SER A 75 -23.99 4.43 -14.36
C SER A 75 -23.67 2.94 -14.37
N ALA A 76 -22.71 2.52 -13.56
CA ALA A 76 -22.46 1.10 -13.32
C ALA A 76 -23.70 0.47 -12.66
N GLU A 77 -24.52 -0.22 -13.46
CA GLU A 77 -25.64 -1.02 -12.97
C GLU A 77 -25.14 -2.13 -12.04
N ASP A 78 -26.00 -2.50 -11.10
CA ASP A 78 -25.80 -3.43 -9.99
C ASP A 78 -24.97 -4.69 -10.34
N ALA A 79 -23.65 -4.59 -10.18
CA ALA A 79 -22.77 -5.74 -10.09
C ALA A 79 -23.00 -6.40 -8.72
N GLU A 80 -24.00 -7.28 -8.66
CA GLU A 80 -24.36 -8.06 -7.47
C GLU A 80 -23.11 -8.74 -6.89
N ALA A 81 -22.69 -8.27 -5.70
CA ALA A 81 -21.41 -8.66 -5.12
C ALA A 81 -21.39 -10.19 -4.86
N PRO A 82 -20.37 -10.93 -5.31
CA PRO A 82 -20.31 -12.36 -5.06
C PRO A 82 -20.35 -12.64 -3.55
N GLU A 83 -21.22 -13.57 -3.15
CA GLU A 83 -21.36 -14.10 -1.78
C GLU A 83 -20.00 -14.13 -1.04
N PRO A 84 -19.87 -13.51 0.15
CA PRO A 84 -18.59 -13.37 0.84
C PRO A 84 -17.97 -14.72 1.23
N ARG A 85 -17.20 -15.31 0.33
CA ARG A 85 -16.35 -16.46 0.63
C ARG A 85 -15.32 -16.01 1.66
N ALA A 86 -15.27 -16.72 2.79
CA ALA A 86 -14.40 -16.36 3.91
C ALA A 86 -12.94 -16.19 3.47
N ASP A 87 -12.45 -14.95 3.45
CA ASP A 87 -11.05 -14.63 3.25
C ASP A 87 -10.25 -15.17 4.47
N PRO A 88 -9.24 -16.02 4.26
CA PRO A 88 -8.42 -16.52 5.36
C PRO A 88 -7.69 -15.40 6.12
N LEU A 89 -7.47 -14.23 5.50
CA LEU A 89 -6.87 -13.08 6.18
C LEU A 89 -7.91 -12.33 7.01
N GLN A 90 -9.12 -12.02 6.51
CA GLN A 90 -10.23 -11.57 7.38
C GLN A 90 -10.47 -12.50 8.58
N THR A 91 -10.40 -13.82 8.37
CA THR A 91 -10.53 -14.83 9.43
C THR A 91 -9.40 -14.71 10.47
N ARG A 92 -8.14 -14.58 10.03
CA ARG A 92 -7.00 -14.32 10.91
C ARG A 92 -7.14 -13.01 11.68
N ILE A 93 -7.52 -11.92 11.02
CA ILE A 93 -7.70 -10.61 11.64
C ILE A 93 -8.81 -10.67 12.70
N GLY A 94 -9.93 -11.36 12.45
CA GLY A 94 -10.99 -11.55 13.45
C GLY A 94 -10.57 -12.38 14.67
N ALA A 95 -9.79 -13.45 14.46
CA ALA A 95 -9.23 -14.22 15.58
C ALA A 95 -8.22 -13.37 16.38
N MET A 96 -7.32 -12.69 15.69
CA MET A 96 -6.29 -11.83 16.26
C MET A 96 -6.85 -10.62 17.00
N SER A 97 -7.85 -9.92 16.47
CA SER A 97 -8.48 -8.77 17.13
C SER A 97 -9.18 -9.16 18.43
N SER A 98 -9.80 -10.34 18.48
CA SER A 98 -10.37 -10.89 19.71
C SER A 98 -9.30 -11.14 20.78
N VAL A 99 -8.11 -11.57 20.36
CA VAL A 99 -6.95 -11.78 21.24
C VAL A 99 -6.33 -10.44 21.67
N LEU A 100 -6.17 -9.48 20.77
CA LEU A 100 -5.63 -8.14 21.09
C LEU A 100 -6.53 -7.37 22.07
N GLU A 101 -7.86 -7.42 21.88
CA GLU A 101 -8.84 -6.86 22.82
C GLU A 101 -8.74 -7.52 24.20
N ALA A 102 -8.62 -8.86 24.25
CA ALA A 102 -8.44 -9.58 25.52
C ALA A 102 -7.12 -9.23 26.22
N MET A 103 -6.06 -8.97 25.46
CA MET A 103 -4.72 -8.70 25.98
C MET A 103 -4.52 -7.23 26.39
N SER A 104 -5.20 -6.27 25.74
CA SER A 104 -5.12 -4.85 26.13
C SER A 104 -5.64 -4.61 27.55
N MET A 105 -6.70 -5.32 27.96
CA MET A 105 -7.24 -5.30 29.33
C MET A 105 -6.26 -5.77 30.42
N GLY A 106 -5.11 -6.35 30.06
CA GLY A 106 -4.10 -6.86 30.99
C GLY A 106 -2.66 -6.56 30.59
N TYR A 107 -2.43 -5.64 29.65
CA TYR A 107 -1.14 -5.47 28.95
C TYR A 107 0.05 -5.28 29.91
N ASP A 108 -0.05 -4.42 30.92
CA ASP A 108 1.04 -4.21 31.90
C ASP A 108 1.40 -5.48 32.69
N ARG A 109 0.41 -6.30 33.03
CA ARG A 109 0.61 -7.58 33.75
C ARG A 109 1.24 -8.62 32.82
N LEU A 110 0.80 -8.65 31.58
CA LEU A 110 1.38 -9.47 30.53
C LEU A 110 2.83 -9.07 30.26
N HIS A 111 3.15 -7.77 30.23
CA HIS A 111 4.51 -7.27 30.03
C HIS A 111 5.48 -7.70 31.14
N ALA A 112 5.01 -7.76 32.38
CA ALA A 112 5.79 -8.34 33.48
C ALA A 112 6.00 -9.87 33.35
N ALA A 113 5.15 -10.57 32.60
CA ALA A 113 5.24 -12.00 32.31
C ALA A 113 6.09 -12.31 31.07
N LEU A 114 6.11 -11.45 30.04
CA LEU A 114 6.89 -11.64 28.80
C LEU A 114 8.37 -11.92 29.04
N ASN A 115 8.95 -11.30 30.06
CA ASN A 115 10.36 -11.48 30.40
C ASN A 115 10.66 -12.79 31.16
N LYS A 116 9.64 -13.58 31.50
CA LYS A 116 9.74 -14.80 32.32
C LYS A 116 9.34 -16.08 31.58
N ASP A 117 8.54 -15.96 30.52
CA ASP A 117 8.04 -17.08 29.73
C ASP A 117 8.59 -17.00 28.29
N PRO A 118 9.37 -18.00 27.82
CA PRO A 118 9.91 -18.02 26.46
C PRO A 118 8.86 -18.02 25.33
N GLU A 119 7.68 -18.60 25.56
CA GLU A 119 6.61 -18.68 24.56
C GLU A 119 5.93 -17.32 24.42
N LEU A 120 5.58 -16.68 25.54
CA LEU A 120 5.09 -15.29 25.52
C LEU A 120 6.13 -14.34 24.93
N LYS A 121 7.42 -14.52 25.27
CA LYS A 121 8.51 -13.72 24.69
C LYS A 121 8.58 -13.83 23.16
N ALA A 122 8.37 -15.03 22.62
CA ALA A 122 8.31 -15.23 21.17
C ALA A 122 7.12 -14.48 20.54
N MET A 123 5.95 -14.47 21.18
CA MET A 123 4.81 -13.65 20.74
C MET A 123 5.11 -12.14 20.80
N GLY A 124 5.88 -11.70 21.80
CA GLY A 124 6.32 -10.32 21.97
C GLY A 124 7.25 -9.82 20.85
N ASN A 125 8.17 -10.67 20.39
CA ASN A 125 9.06 -10.37 19.25
C ASN A 125 8.32 -10.31 17.90
N GLY A 126 7.15 -10.93 17.85
CA GLY A 126 6.28 -10.96 16.68
C GLY A 126 6.71 -11.92 15.58
N MET A 127 5.85 -12.03 14.57
CA MET A 127 5.98 -13.04 13.50
C MET A 127 5.42 -12.53 12.17
N TRP A 128 6.05 -12.95 11.08
CA TRP A 128 5.56 -12.74 9.71
C TRP A 128 4.80 -13.95 9.19
N GLN A 129 3.69 -13.68 8.49
CA GLN A 129 2.84 -14.66 7.82
C GLN A 129 2.55 -14.15 6.40
N TYR A 130 2.49 -15.06 5.43
CA TYR A 130 2.31 -14.72 4.01
C TYR A 130 1.06 -15.37 3.45
N GLN A 131 0.40 -14.70 2.51
CA GLN A 131 -0.83 -15.21 1.90
C GLN A 131 -1.03 -14.60 0.50
N GLN A 132 -1.49 -15.44 -0.42
CA GLN A 132 -2.05 -15.03 -1.71
C GLN A 132 -3.50 -15.50 -1.79
N ASN A 133 -4.43 -14.62 -2.22
CA ASN A 133 -5.84 -14.99 -2.44
C ASN A 133 -6.16 -15.16 -3.94
N GLY A 134 -7.41 -15.54 -4.20
CA GLY A 134 -7.93 -15.92 -5.51
C GLY A 134 -8.05 -17.45 -5.63
N GLN A 135 -9.04 -17.92 -6.38
CA GLN A 135 -9.17 -19.32 -6.76
C GLN A 135 -9.60 -19.45 -8.24
N PRO A 136 -8.68 -19.84 -9.15
CA PRO A 136 -7.23 -19.94 -8.92
C PRO A 136 -6.63 -18.55 -8.56
N PRO A 137 -5.56 -18.49 -7.75
CA PRO A 137 -4.85 -17.23 -7.52
C PRO A 137 -4.24 -16.75 -8.84
N ARG A 138 -4.47 -15.49 -9.21
CA ARG A 138 -3.84 -14.92 -10.42
C ARG A 138 -2.39 -14.55 -10.10
N PRO A 139 -1.40 -14.85 -10.96
CA PRO A 139 -0.02 -14.47 -10.71
C PRO A 139 0.12 -12.95 -10.48
N GLY A 140 0.70 -12.55 -9.35
CA GLY A 140 0.92 -11.14 -8.99
C GLY A 140 -0.25 -10.41 -8.33
N GLU A 141 -1.46 -10.98 -8.31
CA GLU A 141 -2.62 -10.40 -7.62
C GLU A 141 -2.80 -10.97 -6.21
N GLY A 142 -3.43 -10.17 -5.35
CA GLY A 142 -3.86 -10.60 -4.03
C GLY A 142 -2.71 -10.98 -3.11
N CYS A 143 -1.58 -10.29 -3.21
CA CYS A 143 -0.39 -10.58 -2.41
C CYS A 143 -0.43 -9.85 -1.07
N SER A 144 -0.10 -10.57 0.02
CA SER A 144 -0.08 -9.99 1.37
C SER A 144 0.98 -10.59 2.30
N ALA A 145 1.58 -9.73 3.13
CA ALA A 145 2.45 -10.08 4.24
C ALA A 145 1.90 -9.45 5.53
N LEU A 146 1.57 -10.29 6.50
CA LEU A 146 1.04 -9.93 7.81
C LEU A 146 2.16 -10.03 8.85
N TYR A 147 2.45 -8.94 9.54
CA TYR A 147 3.23 -8.95 10.79
C TYR A 147 2.28 -8.83 11.98
N THR A 148 2.48 -9.66 13.02
CA THR A 148 1.71 -9.63 14.27
C THR A 148 2.62 -9.69 15.48
N ASN A 149 2.36 -8.86 16.50
CA ASN A 149 2.91 -9.01 17.85
C ASN A 149 1.85 -8.60 18.89
N LEU A 150 2.25 -8.43 20.15
CA LEU A 150 1.32 -8.14 21.26
C LEU A 150 0.83 -6.69 21.31
N LYS A 151 1.43 -5.78 20.55
CA LYS A 151 0.97 -4.38 20.40
C LYS A 151 -0.10 -4.23 19.32
N GLY A 152 -0.16 -5.16 18.36
CA GLY A 152 -1.06 -5.08 17.23
C GLY A 152 -0.53 -5.83 16.01
N ALA A 153 -0.99 -5.42 14.83
CA ALA A 153 -0.58 -6.03 13.57
C ALA A 153 -0.52 -5.03 12.42
N LEU A 154 0.23 -5.43 11.38
CA LEU A 154 0.38 -4.69 10.14
C LEU A 154 0.25 -5.65 8.96
N VAL A 155 -0.71 -5.40 8.08
CA VAL A 155 -0.79 -6.06 6.76
C VAL A 155 -0.21 -5.13 5.71
N LEU A 156 0.78 -5.64 4.99
CA LEU A 156 1.30 -5.09 3.75
C LEU A 156 0.65 -5.84 2.58
N SER A 157 -0.13 -5.16 1.74
CA SER A 157 -0.86 -5.82 0.65
C SER A 157 -0.92 -5.02 -0.65
N GLY A 158 -1.24 -5.70 -1.74
CA GLY A 158 -1.42 -5.14 -3.08
C GLY A 158 -0.33 -5.58 -4.08
N PRO A 159 -0.54 -5.34 -5.39
CA PRO A 159 -1.79 -4.86 -5.99
C PRO A 159 -2.89 -5.92 -5.91
N ASP A 160 -4.15 -5.50 -6.00
CA ASP A 160 -5.30 -6.41 -5.94
C ASP A 160 -6.49 -5.87 -6.75
N GLY A 161 -7.11 -6.74 -7.56
CA GLY A 161 -8.13 -6.34 -8.53
C GLY A 161 -7.68 -5.16 -9.39
N ASP A 162 -8.50 -4.12 -9.43
CA ASP A 162 -8.23 -2.89 -10.19
C ASP A 162 -7.33 -1.91 -9.44
N TYR A 163 -7.13 -2.08 -8.13
CA TYR A 163 -6.24 -1.23 -7.34
C TYR A 163 -4.76 -1.62 -7.56
N LYS A 164 -4.02 -0.76 -8.28
CA LYS A 164 -2.61 -0.99 -8.65
C LYS A 164 -1.61 -0.44 -7.62
N GLY A 165 -2.08 0.25 -6.59
CA GLY A 165 -1.28 0.70 -5.46
C GLY A 165 -0.96 -0.43 -4.48
N ALA A 166 -0.54 -0.05 -3.28
CA ALA A 166 -0.39 -0.95 -2.14
C ALA A 166 -0.98 -0.33 -0.88
N LEU A 167 -1.24 -1.15 0.13
CA LEU A 167 -1.86 -0.75 1.39
C LEU A 167 -1.01 -1.19 2.57
N MET A 168 -0.95 -0.31 3.57
CA MET A 168 -0.41 -0.58 4.90
C MET A 168 -1.56 -0.50 5.89
N THR A 169 -2.05 -1.65 6.36
CA THR A 169 -3.22 -1.76 7.25
C THR A 169 -2.76 -2.11 8.66
N PHE A 170 -2.84 -1.14 9.56
CA PHE A 170 -2.49 -1.24 10.98
C PHE A 170 -3.71 -1.61 11.81
N TRP A 171 -3.55 -2.54 12.76
CA TRP A 171 -4.60 -3.03 13.66
C TRP A 171 -4.16 -2.92 15.10
N GLY A 172 -4.97 -2.28 15.95
CA GLY A 172 -4.62 -2.09 17.36
C GLY A 172 -5.82 -1.76 18.26
N PRO A 173 -5.76 -2.09 19.55
CA PRO A 173 -6.87 -1.89 20.50
C PRO A 173 -7.13 -0.41 20.80
N ASP A 174 -6.11 0.46 20.69
CA ASP A 174 -6.23 1.91 20.89
C ASP A 174 -6.61 2.68 19.61
N ILE A 175 -6.70 2.00 18.47
CA ILE A 175 -7.20 2.58 17.22
C ILE A 175 -8.73 2.71 17.30
N PRO A 176 -9.33 3.87 16.96
CA PRO A 176 -10.77 4.02 16.91
C PRO A 176 -11.44 3.00 16.00
N SER A 177 -12.58 2.47 16.43
CA SER A 177 -13.36 1.45 15.70
C SER A 177 -14.71 2.03 15.24
N PRO A 178 -14.77 2.93 14.24
CA PRO A 178 -16.03 3.49 13.77
C PRO A 178 -16.87 2.41 13.06
N GLN A 179 -18.19 2.53 13.16
CA GLN A 179 -19.15 1.60 12.53
C GLN A 179 -19.17 1.71 11.01
N ALA A 180 -18.82 2.87 10.47
CA ALA A 180 -18.67 3.12 9.03
C ALA A 180 -17.21 3.46 8.72
N VAL A 181 -16.77 3.16 7.50
CA VAL A 181 -15.43 3.56 7.01
C VAL A 181 -15.38 5.09 6.94
N GLY A 182 -14.39 5.69 7.61
CA GLY A 182 -14.14 7.12 7.57
C GLY A 182 -12.77 7.46 6.97
N THR A 183 -12.65 8.65 6.38
CA THR A 183 -11.36 9.26 6.05
C THR A 183 -10.93 10.17 7.18
N ILE A 184 -9.71 10.01 7.70
CA ILE A 184 -9.14 10.86 8.75
C ILE A 184 -7.74 11.35 8.36
N LYS A 185 -7.21 12.31 9.14
CA LYS A 185 -5.80 12.66 9.14
C LYS A 185 -5.10 11.97 10.29
N VAL A 186 -3.92 11.41 10.03
CA VAL A 186 -3.04 10.83 11.05
C VAL A 186 -1.63 11.38 10.88
N THR A 187 -0.86 11.40 11.96
CA THR A 187 0.59 11.58 11.87
C THR A 187 1.23 10.20 11.86
N LEU A 188 2.05 9.93 10.84
CA LEU A 188 2.91 8.75 10.72
C LEU A 188 4.34 9.16 11.07
N ASP A 189 4.93 8.54 12.09
CA ASP A 189 6.37 8.60 12.35
C ASP A 189 7.01 7.25 11.99
N GLN A 190 8.08 7.29 11.21
CA GLN A 190 8.84 6.10 10.79
C GLN A 190 10.21 6.01 11.49
N ALA A 191 10.38 6.70 12.62
CA ALA A 191 11.63 6.82 13.39
C ALA A 191 12.83 7.35 12.58
N ASP A 192 12.57 8.06 11.48
CA ASP A 192 13.55 8.77 10.65
C ASP A 192 13.73 10.24 11.09
N GLY A 193 12.93 10.69 12.07
CA GLY A 193 12.92 12.07 12.56
C GLY A 193 12.09 13.03 11.70
N GLN A 194 11.28 12.52 10.76
CA GLN A 194 10.42 13.31 9.86
C GLN A 194 8.94 12.85 9.93
N PRO A 195 8.22 13.05 11.05
CA PRO A 195 6.80 12.69 11.14
C PRO A 195 5.94 13.39 10.08
N GLN A 196 5.07 12.64 9.42
CA GLN A 196 4.29 13.08 8.25
C GLN A 196 2.80 13.07 8.55
N THR A 197 2.08 14.17 8.31
CA THR A 197 0.61 14.15 8.35
C THR A 197 0.04 13.62 7.04
N VAL A 198 -0.55 12.44 7.08
CA VAL A 198 -1.11 11.74 5.91
C VAL A 198 -2.63 11.56 6.01
N THR A 199 -3.28 11.36 4.87
CA THR A 199 -4.67 10.90 4.83
C THR A 199 -4.71 9.39 5.04
N ALA A 200 -5.65 8.92 5.86
CA ALA A 200 -5.84 7.50 6.14
C ALA A 200 -7.33 7.11 6.14
N PHE A 201 -7.61 5.82 5.94
CA PHE A 201 -8.93 5.26 6.17
C PHE A 201 -8.99 4.61 7.55
N ASN A 202 -10.11 4.76 8.25
CA ASN A 202 -10.35 4.20 9.57
C ASN A 202 -11.68 3.44 9.60
N TYR A 203 -11.65 2.20 10.07
CA TYR A 203 -12.80 1.30 10.17
C TYR A 203 -12.56 0.25 11.27
N ALA A 204 -13.60 -0.48 11.69
CA ALA A 204 -13.48 -1.55 12.68
C ALA A 204 -13.09 -2.90 12.05
N SER A 205 -12.46 -3.79 12.83
CA SER A 205 -12.19 -5.18 12.40
C SER A 205 -13.49 -5.95 12.09
N PRO A 206 -13.44 -7.09 11.37
CA PRO A 206 -14.67 -7.81 10.94
C PRO A 206 -15.62 -8.22 12.07
N ASN A 207 -15.11 -8.36 13.29
CA ASN A 207 -15.83 -8.66 14.52
C ASN A 207 -16.08 -7.43 15.42
N GLY A 208 -15.73 -6.23 14.95
CA GLY A 208 -15.91 -4.95 15.65
C GLY A 208 -15.00 -4.70 16.86
N LYS A 209 -13.97 -5.53 17.09
CA LYS A 209 -13.23 -5.56 18.36
C LYS A 209 -11.99 -4.65 18.44
N VAL A 210 -11.35 -4.33 17.32
CA VAL A 210 -10.22 -3.39 17.27
C VAL A 210 -10.33 -2.49 16.04
N GLY A 211 -9.69 -1.33 16.08
CA GLY A 211 -9.68 -0.40 14.96
C GLY A 211 -8.61 -0.73 13.92
N ALA A 212 -8.85 -0.26 12.70
CA ALA A 212 -7.92 -0.28 11.58
C ALA A 212 -7.49 1.14 11.19
N ILE A 213 -6.22 1.34 10.84
CA ILE A 213 -5.76 2.49 10.04
C ILE A 213 -5.16 1.96 8.75
N VAL A 214 -5.67 2.40 7.60
CA VAL A 214 -5.10 2.08 6.28
C VAL A 214 -4.45 3.29 5.67
N LEU A 215 -3.17 3.15 5.31
CA LEU A 215 -2.42 4.09 4.51
C LEU A 215 -2.29 3.55 3.09
N ALA A 216 -2.63 4.38 2.10
CA ALA A 216 -2.41 4.08 0.70
C ALA A 216 -0.98 4.43 0.29
N VAL A 217 -0.29 3.48 -0.34
CA VAL A 217 1.05 3.66 -0.92
C VAL A 217 0.91 3.67 -2.45
N PRO A 218 1.48 4.65 -3.17
CA PRO A 218 1.19 4.84 -4.60
C PRO A 218 1.46 3.63 -5.49
N THR A 219 2.46 2.81 -5.16
CA THR A 219 2.75 1.54 -5.86
C THR A 219 3.27 0.49 -4.89
N ILE A 220 3.08 -0.78 -5.21
CA ILE A 220 3.72 -1.90 -4.50
C ILE A 220 5.25 -1.82 -4.52
N GLN A 221 5.84 -1.29 -5.60
CA GLN A 221 7.28 -1.11 -5.71
C GLN A 221 7.80 -0.09 -4.69
N ALA A 222 7.09 1.05 -4.53
CA ALA A 222 7.42 2.05 -3.53
C ALA A 222 7.28 1.52 -2.09
N LEU A 223 6.35 0.60 -1.83
CA LEU A 223 6.30 -0.10 -0.54
C LEU A 223 7.53 -1.00 -0.36
N LEU A 224 7.78 -1.91 -1.32
CA LEU A 224 8.85 -2.90 -1.24
C LEU A 224 10.25 -2.28 -1.14
N ASP A 225 10.53 -1.18 -1.84
CA ASP A 225 11.85 -0.57 -1.87
C ASP A 225 12.17 0.23 -0.60
N ASN A 226 11.15 0.69 0.13
CA ASN A 226 11.30 1.34 1.44
C ASN A 226 11.24 0.36 2.62
N MET A 227 11.10 -0.95 2.39
CA MET A 227 11.18 -1.95 3.47
C MET A 227 12.62 -2.18 3.93
N THR A 228 12.88 -1.81 5.17
CA THR A 228 14.09 -2.09 5.95
C THR A 228 13.95 -3.41 6.75
N ASP A 229 15.05 -3.96 7.26
CA ASP A 229 14.98 -5.22 8.04
C ASP A 229 14.35 -5.02 9.42
N GLN A 230 14.58 -3.84 10.01
CA GLN A 230 13.98 -3.41 11.25
C GLN A 230 13.39 -2.02 11.02
N GLN A 231 12.11 -1.85 11.35
CA GLN A 231 11.38 -0.61 11.14
C GLN A 231 10.45 -0.38 12.31
N SER A 232 10.44 0.87 12.81
CA SER A 232 9.44 1.33 13.76
C SER A 232 8.41 2.20 13.05
N PHE A 233 7.17 2.15 13.54
CA PHE A 233 6.05 2.98 13.13
C PHE A 233 5.31 3.44 14.38
N ASP A 234 5.09 4.75 14.49
CA ASP A 234 4.07 5.31 15.37
C ASP A 234 2.98 5.97 14.52
N ILE A 235 1.72 5.71 14.84
CA ILE A 235 0.59 6.42 14.24
C ILE A 235 -0.15 7.15 15.35
N ALA A 236 -0.28 8.47 15.19
CA ALA A 236 -0.99 9.34 16.11
C ALA A 236 -2.22 9.99 15.47
N ILE A 237 -3.29 10.09 16.27
CA ILE A 237 -4.51 10.85 15.97
C ILE A 237 -4.61 11.98 17.00
N ASP A 238 -4.81 13.22 16.55
CA ASP A 238 -4.87 14.41 17.39
C ASP A 238 -3.69 14.54 18.39
N GLY A 239 -2.49 14.10 17.95
CA GLY A 239 -1.26 14.11 18.75
C GLY A 239 -1.13 12.98 19.78
N LYS A 240 -2.11 12.07 19.88
CA LYS A 240 -2.04 10.86 20.72
C LYS A 240 -1.65 9.66 19.85
N SER A 241 -0.56 8.96 20.19
CA SER A 241 -0.26 7.63 19.61
C SER A 241 -1.42 6.66 19.87
N VAL A 242 -1.87 6.01 18.80
CA VAL A 242 -2.94 4.99 18.81
C VAL A 242 -2.46 3.61 18.39
N ILE A 243 -1.27 3.52 17.78
CA ILE A 243 -0.54 2.28 17.60
C ILE A 243 0.95 2.56 17.41
N HIS A 244 1.78 1.76 18.08
CA HIS A 244 3.22 1.73 17.89
C HIS A 244 3.65 0.29 17.56
N LEU A 245 4.18 0.06 16.37
CA LEU A 245 4.71 -1.23 15.94
C LEU A 245 6.19 -1.13 15.60
N GLU A 246 6.93 -2.19 15.92
CA GLU A 246 8.28 -2.42 15.41
C GLU A 246 8.27 -3.81 14.77
N TRP A 247 8.80 -3.94 13.55
CA TRP A 247 9.07 -5.25 12.95
C TRP A 247 10.56 -5.56 12.93
N GLN A 248 10.87 -6.85 12.80
CA GLN A 248 12.21 -7.37 12.51
C GLN A 248 12.11 -8.39 11.37
N HIS A 249 13.22 -8.72 10.70
CA HIS A 249 13.25 -9.59 9.51
C HIS A 249 12.44 -9.06 8.30
N GLY A 250 12.25 -7.74 8.23
CA GLY A 250 11.47 -7.09 7.17
C GLY A 250 12.02 -7.32 5.76
N LEU A 251 13.32 -7.54 5.58
CA LEU A 251 13.87 -7.84 4.24
C LEU A 251 13.45 -9.24 3.75
N ALA A 252 13.36 -10.22 4.66
CA ALA A 252 12.86 -11.55 4.32
C ALA A 252 11.37 -11.49 3.94
N ALA A 253 10.58 -10.68 4.65
CA ALA A 253 9.16 -10.46 4.33
C ALA A 253 8.96 -9.73 2.99
N ARG A 254 9.73 -8.67 2.74
CA ARG A 254 9.81 -7.96 1.46
C ARG A 254 10.10 -8.93 0.30
N ASP A 255 11.06 -9.82 0.46
CA ASP A 255 11.48 -10.73 -0.61
C ASP A 255 10.43 -11.83 -0.86
N GLN A 256 9.67 -12.26 0.16
CA GLN A 256 8.50 -13.12 -0.03
C GLN A 256 7.37 -12.38 -0.76
N LEU A 257 7.03 -11.15 -0.34
CA LEU A 257 5.98 -10.36 -0.96
C LEU A 257 6.33 -10.03 -2.42
N ARG A 258 7.57 -9.65 -2.70
CA ARG A 258 8.09 -9.41 -4.07
C ARG A 258 7.96 -10.66 -4.96
N ARG A 259 8.24 -11.86 -4.44
CA ARG A 259 8.01 -13.12 -5.20
C ARG A 259 6.53 -13.33 -5.52
N CYS A 260 5.63 -13.08 -4.57
CA CYS A 260 4.19 -13.16 -4.83
C CYS A 260 3.77 -12.20 -5.95
N VAL A 261 4.15 -10.91 -5.83
CA VAL A 261 3.82 -9.84 -6.79
C VAL A 261 4.41 -10.12 -8.18
N ALA A 262 5.55 -10.80 -8.25
CA ALA A 262 6.15 -11.25 -9.51
C ALA A 262 5.51 -12.53 -10.10
N GLY A 263 4.52 -13.14 -9.44
CA GLY A 263 3.93 -14.43 -9.84
C GLY A 263 4.84 -15.65 -9.62
N GLN A 264 5.82 -15.53 -8.73
CA GLN A 264 6.92 -16.50 -8.49
C GLN A 264 6.78 -17.26 -7.17
N LEU A 265 5.57 -17.38 -6.60
CA LEU A 265 5.37 -18.30 -5.48
C LEU A 265 5.55 -19.75 -5.97
N PRO A 266 6.19 -20.62 -5.17
CA PRO A 266 6.31 -22.03 -5.51
C PRO A 266 4.92 -22.66 -5.63
N ASP A 267 4.73 -23.54 -6.62
CA ASP A 267 3.49 -24.30 -6.79
C ASP A 267 3.04 -24.89 -5.45
N SER A 268 1.77 -24.64 -5.10
CA SER A 268 1.16 -25.30 -3.94
C SER A 268 1.32 -26.82 -4.12
N PRO A 269 1.83 -27.55 -3.12
CA PRO A 269 2.06 -28.99 -3.26
C PRO A 269 0.74 -29.65 -3.67
N LYS A 270 0.73 -30.28 -4.85
CA LYS A 270 -0.45 -30.97 -5.38
C LYS A 270 -0.95 -31.93 -4.30
N ARG A 271 -2.14 -31.64 -3.75
CA ARG A 271 -2.80 -32.50 -2.78
C ARG A 271 -3.13 -33.79 -3.52
N SER A 272 -2.26 -34.80 -3.40
CA SER A 272 -2.47 -36.11 -3.96
C SER A 272 -3.67 -36.72 -3.22
N LEU A 273 -4.83 -36.70 -3.88
CA LEU A 273 -5.99 -37.46 -3.47
C LEU A 273 -5.69 -38.94 -3.74
N ASN A 274 -5.23 -39.63 -2.69
CA ASN A 274 -5.20 -41.09 -2.54
C ASN A 274 -5.88 -41.40 -1.20
#